data_AF-A0A7V5V3M2-F1
#
_entry.id   AF-A0A7V5V3M2-F1
#
_cell.length_a   1.000
_cell.length_b   1.000
_cell.length_c   1.000
_cell.angle_alpha   90.00
_cell.angle_beta   90.00
_cell.angle_gamma   90.00
#
_symmetry.space_group_name_H-M   'P 1'
#
loop_
_entity.id
_entity.type
_entity.pdbx_description
1 polymer ?
#
loop_
_entity_poly.entity_id
_entity_poly.type
_entity_poly.pdbx_seq_one_letter_code
_entity_poly.pdbx_strand_id
1 'polypeptide(L)' 'MTSTVEYQGQLRTLAIHLQSNTKVITDAPTDNHGKGQAFSPTDLVATALASCMMTIMGIKAESMG' A
#
# COMPACT_ATOMS: atom_id res chain seq x y z
N MET A 1 6.37 -15.15 -7.06
CA MET A 1 6.71 -13.84 -6.45
C MET A 1 5.54 -12.90 -6.74
N THR A 2 5.04 -12.16 -5.76
CA THR A 2 3.86 -11.30 -5.92
C THR A 2 4.25 -9.88 -6.29
N SER A 3 5.26 -9.34 -5.63
CA SER A 3 5.81 -8.00 -5.88
C SER A 3 7.32 -7.99 -5.68
N THR A 4 7.98 -6.96 -6.22
CA THR A 4 9.33 -6.56 -5.83
C THR A 4 9.27 -5.29 -5.01
N VAL A 5 10.25 -5.07 -4.13
CA VAL A 5 10.37 -3.85 -3.33
C VAL A 5 11.82 -3.38 -3.40
N GLU A 6 12.02 -2.12 -3.78
CA GLU A 6 13.33 -1.50 -3.90
C GLU A 6 13.43 -0.29 -2.95
N TYR A 7 14.53 -0.23 -2.20
CA TYR A 7 14.85 0.92 -1.37
C TYR A 7 15.47 2.03 -2.24
N GLN A 8 14.81 3.19 -2.31
CA GLN A 8 15.20 4.31 -3.18
C GLN A 8 16.08 5.34 -2.45
N GLY A 9 16.53 5.03 -1.23
CA GLY A 9 17.20 5.98 -0.35
C GLY A 9 16.22 6.94 0.34
N GLN A 10 16.74 7.75 1.26
CA GLN A 10 15.96 8.79 1.97
C GLN A 10 14.70 8.25 2.64
N LEU A 11 14.78 7.03 3.20
CA LEU A 11 13.67 6.35 3.87
C LEU A 11 12.43 6.12 2.97
N ARG A 12 12.64 6.02 1.65
CA ARG A 12 11.61 5.72 0.64
C ARG A 12 11.76 4.31 0.09
N THR A 13 10.63 3.63 -0.16
CA THR A 13 10.59 2.39 -0.95
C THR A 13 9.66 2.52 -2.16
N LEU A 14 9.96 1.75 -3.21
CA LEU A 14 9.12 1.53 -4.38
C LEU A 14 8.78 0.05 -4.47
N ALA A 15 7.51 -0.30 -4.32
CA ALA A 15 7.00 -1.63 -4.56
C ALA A 15 6.36 -1.72 -5.96
N ILE A 16 6.62 -2.81 -6.68
CA ILE A 16 6.02 -3.10 -7.99
C ILE A 16 5.28 -4.43 -7.91
N HIS A 17 3.97 -4.41 -8.15
CA HIS A 17 3.18 -5.64 -8.30
C HIS A 17 3.47 -6.27 -9.67
N LEU A 18 3.93 -7.52 -9.69
CA LEU A 18 4.48 -8.12 -10.92
C LEU A 18 3.44 -8.39 -12.00
N GLN A 19 2.20 -8.67 -11.61
CA GLN A 19 1.14 -9.00 -12.56
C GLN A 19 0.52 -7.76 -13.21
N SER A 20 0.30 -6.68 -12.46
CA SER A 20 -0.35 -5.46 -12.96
C SER A 20 0.60 -4.32 -13.29
N ASN A 21 1.88 -4.44 -12.96
CA ASN A 21 2.87 -3.35 -13.00
C ASN A 21 2.51 -2.12 -12.16
N THR A 22 1.54 -2.23 -11.26
CA THR A 22 1.17 -1.15 -10.34
C THR A 22 2.31 -0.83 -9.40
N LYS A 23 2.56 0.46 -9.20
CA LYS A 23 3.61 0.97 -8.33
C LYS A 23 3.00 1.51 -7.04
N VAL A 24 3.60 1.18 -5.91
CA VAL A 24 3.27 1.75 -4.60
C VAL A 24 4.53 2.36 -4.02
N ILE A 25 4.46 3.64 -3.65
CA ILE A 25 5.55 4.35 -3.00
C ILE A 25 5.20 4.48 -1.52
N THR A 26 6.18 4.23 -0.65
CA THR A 26 6.05 4.54 0.77
C THR A 26 7.20 5.39 1.25
N ASP A 27 6.91 6.33 2.14
CA ASP A 27 7.91 7.15 2.83
C ASP A 27 7.83 6.94 4.34
N ALA A 28 8.96 6.97 5.03
CA ALA A 28 8.88 7.22 6.48
C ALA A 28 8.16 8.58 6.73
N PRO A 29 7.39 8.67 7.83
CA PRO A 29 6.73 9.91 8.19
C PRO A 29 7.73 10.97 8.69
N THR A 30 7.33 12.24 8.73
CA THR A 30 8.24 13.37 9.02
C THR A 30 8.77 13.37 10.45
N ASP A 31 8.01 12.82 11.40
CA ASP A 31 8.40 12.57 12.79
C ASP A 31 9.49 11.48 12.91
N ASN A 32 9.64 10.63 11.89
CA ASN A 32 10.69 9.60 11.80
C ASN A 32 11.72 9.90 10.70
N HIS A 33 12.05 11.19 10.52
CA HIS A 33 13.07 11.69 9.58
C HIS A 33 12.80 11.41 8.09
N GLY A 34 11.59 10.96 7.74
CA GLY A 34 11.23 10.72 6.35
C GLY A 34 10.65 11.94 5.66
N LYS A 35 10.32 11.78 4.38
CA LYS A 35 9.76 12.86 3.55
C LYS A 35 8.27 13.09 3.79
N GLY A 36 7.53 12.06 4.23
CA GLY A 36 6.08 12.11 4.38
C GLY A 36 5.32 12.53 3.11
N GLN A 37 5.87 12.28 1.90
CA GLN A 37 5.23 12.66 0.62
C GLN A 37 4.37 11.54 0.02
N ALA A 38 4.38 10.37 0.64
CA ALA A 38 3.59 9.20 0.31
C ALA A 38 3.11 8.52 1.61
N PHE A 39 2.23 7.52 1.50
CA PHE A 39 1.82 6.70 2.64
C PHE A 39 3.05 6.19 3.40
N SER A 40 3.01 6.21 4.73
CA SER A 40 3.97 5.42 5.48
C SER A 40 3.68 3.93 5.32
N PRO A 41 4.66 3.04 5.56
CA PRO A 41 4.40 1.60 5.57
C PRO A 41 3.24 1.22 6.51
N THR A 42 3.11 1.90 7.66
CA THR A 42 2.01 1.68 8.62
C THR A 42 0.67 2.20 8.10
N ASP A 43 0.65 3.38 7.46
CA ASP A 43 -0.58 3.91 6.84
C ASP A 43 -1.07 2.98 5.73
N LEU A 44 -0.14 2.43 4.94
CA LEU A 44 -0.44 1.49 3.88
C LEU A 44 -1.03 0.19 4.43
N VAL A 45 -0.52 -0.34 5.55
CA VAL A 45 -1.10 -1.52 6.22
C VAL A 45 -2.52 -1.25 6.72
N ALA A 46 -2.75 -0.11 7.37
CA ALA A 46 -4.09 0.27 7.85
C ALA A 46 -5.08 0.42 6.66
N THR A 47 -4.64 1.08 5.60
CA THR A 47 -5.42 1.27 4.37
C THR A 47 -5.70 -0.05 3.66
N ALA A 48 -4.73 -0.98 3.64
CA ALA A 48 -4.89 -2.31 3.05
C ALA A 48 -5.94 -3.13 3.80
N LEU A 49 -5.96 -3.07 5.14
CA LEU A 49 -6.98 -3.73 5.95
C LEU A 49 -8.38 -3.18 5.64
N ALA A 50 -8.54 -1.86 5.63
CA ALA A 50 -9.80 -1.22 5.29
C ALA A 50 -10.27 -1.59 3.87
N SER A 51 -9.35 -1.56 2.90
CA SER A 51 -9.63 -1.94 1.50
C SER A 51 -10.05 -3.40 1.39
N CYS A 52 -9.43 -4.29 2.16
CA CYS A 52 -9.79 -5.70 2.22
C CYS A 52 -11.23 -5.88 2.73
N MET A 53 -11.58 -5.23 3.85
CA MET A 53 -12.94 -5.27 4.41
C MET A 53 -13.98 -4.74 3.41
N MET A 54 -13.70 -3.59 2.79
CA MET A 54 -14.60 -3.00 1.78
C MET A 54 -14.82 -3.94 0.59
N THR A 55 -13.76 -4.61 0.14
CA THR A 55 -13.86 -5.59 -0.96
C THR A 55 -14.72 -6.78 -0.58
N ILE A 56 -14.52 -7.34 0.63
CA ILE A 56 -15.34 -8.45 1.14
C ILE A 56 -16.82 -8.03 1.27
N MET A 57 -17.07 -6.83 1.79
CA MET A 57 -18.44 -6.30 1.88
C MET A 57 -19.07 -6.11 0.50
N GLY A 58 -18.33 -5.62 -0.49
CA GLY A 58 -18.78 -5.50 -1.88
C GLY A 58 -19.15 -6.86 -2.49
N ILE A 59 -18.28 -7.86 -2.34
CA ILE A 59 -18.55 -9.24 -2.77
C ILE A 59 -19.83 -9.77 -2.11
N LYS A 60 -20.02 -9.50 -0.81
CA LYS A 60 -21.21 -9.93 -0.11
C LYS A 60 -22.47 -9.21 -0.62
N ALA A 61 -22.39 -7.91 -0.86
CA ALA A 61 -23.49 -7.12 -1.40
C ALA A 61 -23.92 -7.63 -2.79
N GLU A 62 -22.98 -7.87 -3.70
CA GLU A 62 -23.26 -8.45 -5.03
C GLU A 62 -23.92 -9.83 -4.95
N SER A 63 -23.53 -10.64 -3.95
CA SER A 63 -24.17 -11.96 -3.73
C SER A 63 -25.63 -11.87 -3.25
N MET A 64 -26.09 -10.68 -2.84
CA MET A 64 -27.43 -10.46 -2.28
C MET A 64 -28.42 -9.84 -3.29
N GLY A 65 -27.98 -9.39 -4.47
CA GLY A 65 -28.80 -8.82 -5.55
C GLY A 65 -28.55 -7.34 -5.77
#